data_AF-A0A318QP27-F1
#
_entry.id   AF-A0A318QP27-F1
#
_cell.length_a   1.000
_cell.length_b   1.000
_cell.length_c   1.000
_cell.angle_alpha   90.00
_cell.angle_beta   90.00
_cell.angle_gamma   90.00
#
_symmetry.space_group_name_H-M   'P 1'
#
loop_
_entity.id
_entity.type
_entity.pdbx_description
1 polymer ?
#
loop_
_entity_poly.entity_id
_entity_poly.type
_entity_poly.pdbx_seq_one_letter_code
_entity_poly.pdbx_strand_id
1 'polypeptide(L)'
;MSDSLDPKELKILSDILALVLEDHAGQSENALAAIRARARKNQVTGGALKNLFQAIAPNPPKRPAPKPRAPRGGRTSAAAAREIQDSHARISELTDSIRKLDLALRDSRASNDALRFELYQTQQARAETQAALSQIQAHPVASARTGRRSTLMLALTIGTLAGIAMTELFHTLDSSPAQASASYPALQRQSRAQLPAPPFSQNQISGILPS
;
A
#
# COMPACT_ATOMS: atom_id res chain seq x y z
N MET A 1 49.59 -48.92 -8.62
CA MET A 1 49.20 -47.49 -8.64
C MET A 1 49.59 -46.93 -7.29
N SER A 2 50.22 -45.76 -7.25
CA SER A 2 50.77 -45.18 -6.03
C SER A 2 49.67 -44.88 -5.01
N ASP A 3 49.74 -45.51 -3.83
CA ASP A 3 49.03 -45.09 -2.61
C ASP A 3 49.64 -43.77 -2.06
N SER A 4 49.71 -42.76 -2.94
CA SER A 4 50.12 -41.40 -2.61
C SER A 4 48.98 -40.75 -1.85
N LEU A 5 49.09 -40.77 -0.51
CA LEU A 5 48.20 -40.04 0.39
C LEU A 5 48.02 -38.59 -0.11
N ASP A 6 46.78 -38.11 -0.24
CA ASP A 6 46.52 -36.77 -0.78
C ASP A 6 47.17 -35.72 0.16
N PRO A 7 48.02 -34.80 -0.34
CA PRO A 7 48.62 -33.75 0.48
C PRO A 7 47.58 -32.89 1.24
N LYS A 8 46.34 -32.79 0.74
CA LYS A 8 45.23 -32.13 1.45
C LYS A 8 44.79 -32.92 2.68
N GLU A 9 44.69 -34.23 2.57
CA GLU A 9 44.27 -35.12 3.65
C GLU A 9 45.36 -35.25 4.72
N LEU A 10 46.63 -35.36 4.30
CA LEU A 10 47.79 -35.26 5.20
C LEU A 10 47.83 -33.92 5.95
N LYS A 11 47.54 -32.80 5.28
CA LYS A 11 47.46 -31.49 5.92
C LYS A 11 46.32 -31.41 6.94
N ILE A 12 45.16 -32.02 6.65
CA ILE A 12 44.05 -32.11 7.61
C ILE A 12 44.45 -32.96 8.83
N LEU A 13 45.15 -34.08 8.64
CA LEU A 13 45.63 -34.93 9.73
C LEU A 13 46.66 -34.23 10.62
N SER A 14 47.61 -33.51 10.03
CA SER A 14 48.63 -32.73 10.76
C SER A 14 48.00 -31.61 11.60
N ASP A 15 47.02 -30.90 11.04
CA ASP A 15 46.25 -29.83 11.71
C ASP A 15 45.41 -30.39 12.88
N ILE A 16 44.77 -31.55 12.70
CA ILE A 16 44.05 -32.27 13.77
C ILE A 16 45.01 -32.71 14.89
N LEU A 17 46.18 -33.27 14.55
CA LEU A 17 47.14 -33.75 15.53
C LEU A 17 47.77 -32.61 16.34
N ALA A 18 48.11 -31.49 15.70
CA ALA A 18 48.62 -30.30 16.38
C ALA A 18 47.59 -29.77 17.40
N LEU A 19 46.34 -29.55 16.96
CA LEU A 19 45.24 -29.07 17.82
C LEU A 19 44.86 -30.02 18.96
N VAL A 20 45.23 -31.31 18.89
CA VAL A 20 45.01 -32.30 19.96
C VAL A 20 46.21 -32.42 20.90
N LEU A 21 47.42 -32.03 20.45
CA LEU A 21 48.65 -32.01 21.25
C LEU A 21 48.83 -30.68 22.01
N GLU A 22 48.28 -29.58 21.53
CA GLU A 22 48.30 -28.24 22.15
C GLU A 22 47.28 -28.12 23.31
N ASP A 23 47.23 -29.13 24.18
CA ASP A 23 46.14 -29.37 25.14
C ASP A 23 45.89 -28.21 26.12
N HIS A 24 44.81 -27.46 25.86
CA HIS A 24 44.26 -26.44 26.75
C HIS A 24 42.79 -26.74 27.03
N ALA A 25 42.55 -27.38 28.18
CA ALA A 25 41.23 -27.77 28.66
C ALA A 25 40.23 -26.60 28.62
N GLY A 26 39.26 -26.70 27.70
CA GLY A 26 38.26 -25.66 27.43
C GLY A 26 38.16 -25.24 25.96
N GLN A 27 39.22 -25.41 25.15
CA GLN A 27 39.19 -25.08 23.71
C GLN A 27 38.78 -26.26 22.80
N SER A 28 38.73 -27.48 23.36
CA SER A 28 38.52 -28.74 22.65
C SER A 28 37.22 -28.77 21.83
N GLU A 29 36.14 -28.14 22.30
CA GLU A 29 34.87 -28.07 21.58
C GLU A 29 34.96 -27.18 20.32
N ASN A 30 35.65 -26.04 20.42
CA ASN A 30 35.88 -25.14 19.30
C ASN A 30 36.81 -25.79 18.25
N ALA A 31 37.85 -26.50 18.71
CA ALA A 31 38.72 -27.29 17.84
C ALA A 31 37.92 -28.38 17.09
N LEU A 32 37.06 -29.14 17.77
CA LEU A 32 36.18 -30.12 17.14
C LEU A 32 35.18 -29.51 16.15
N ALA A 33 34.67 -28.30 16.43
CA ALA A 33 33.81 -27.56 15.51
C ALA A 33 34.57 -27.13 14.24
N ALA A 34 35.79 -26.61 14.38
CA ALA A 34 36.66 -26.25 13.26
C ALA A 34 37.04 -27.48 12.39
N ILE A 35 37.39 -28.60 13.03
CA ILE A 35 37.66 -29.87 12.35
C ILE A 35 36.42 -30.35 11.58
N ARG A 36 35.23 -30.31 12.19
CA ARG A 36 33.96 -30.69 11.55
C ARG A 36 33.64 -29.79 10.35
N ALA A 37 33.88 -28.49 10.44
CA ALA A 37 33.71 -27.54 9.35
C ALA A 37 34.69 -27.81 8.19
N ARG A 38 35.98 -28.05 8.50
CA ARG A 38 37.02 -28.36 7.50
C ARG A 38 36.78 -29.72 6.83
N ALA A 39 36.33 -30.73 7.58
CA ALA A 39 35.96 -32.04 7.04
C ALA A 39 34.76 -31.93 6.07
N ARG A 40 33.70 -31.18 6.46
CA ARG A 40 32.55 -30.88 5.58
C ARG A 40 32.98 -30.17 4.29
N LYS A 41 33.83 -29.15 4.39
CA LYS A 41 34.34 -28.39 3.23
C LYS A 41 35.09 -29.27 2.22
N ASN A 42 35.81 -30.29 2.70
CA ASN A 42 36.60 -31.20 1.87
C ASN A 42 35.91 -32.56 1.62
N GLN A 43 34.63 -32.72 1.99
CA GLN A 43 33.86 -33.97 1.87
C GLN A 43 34.48 -35.19 2.58
N VAL A 44 35.40 -34.96 3.53
CA VAL A 44 36.11 -36.05 4.24
C VAL A 44 35.19 -36.64 5.30
N THR A 45 34.92 -37.94 5.20
CA THR A 45 34.10 -38.68 6.17
C THR A 45 34.94 -39.29 7.29
N GLY A 46 34.33 -39.60 8.43
CA GLY A 46 35.03 -40.31 9.52
C GLY A 46 35.58 -41.68 9.11
N GLY A 47 34.94 -42.34 8.13
CA GLY A 47 35.45 -43.57 7.52
C GLY A 47 36.71 -43.33 6.67
N ALA A 48 36.76 -42.22 5.91
CA ALA A 48 37.96 -41.82 5.18
C ALA A 48 39.13 -41.52 6.13
N LEU A 49 38.91 -40.72 7.18
CA LEU A 49 39.93 -40.45 8.21
C LEU A 49 40.48 -41.75 8.83
N LYS A 50 39.62 -42.69 9.22
CA LYS A 50 40.03 -44.01 9.74
C LYS A 50 40.88 -44.79 8.74
N ASN A 51 40.50 -44.76 7.46
CA ASN A 51 41.24 -45.44 6.40
C ASN A 51 42.63 -44.81 6.14
N LEU A 52 42.78 -43.50 6.36
CA LEU A 52 44.05 -42.79 6.24
C LEU A 52 44.99 -43.10 7.42
N PHE A 53 44.50 -43.04 8.66
CA PHE A 53 45.27 -43.49 9.82
C PHE A 53 45.74 -44.95 9.68
N GLN A 54 44.89 -45.81 9.12
CA GLN A 54 45.24 -47.21 8.86
C GLN A 54 46.27 -47.39 7.72
N ALA A 55 46.36 -46.44 6.78
CA ALA A 55 47.35 -46.45 5.70
C ALA A 55 48.71 -45.85 6.12
N ILE A 56 48.73 -44.95 7.11
CA ILE A 56 49.94 -44.33 7.68
C ILE A 56 50.63 -45.25 8.71
N ALA A 57 49.92 -46.24 9.26
CA ALA A 57 50.47 -47.18 10.22
C ALA A 57 51.66 -47.99 9.64
N PRO A 58 52.77 -48.21 10.39
CA PRO A 58 53.97 -48.92 9.90
C PRO A 58 53.77 -50.35 9.39
N ASN A 59 52.62 -50.96 9.68
CA ASN A 59 52.18 -52.23 9.10
C ASN A 59 50.65 -52.14 8.85
N PRO A 60 50.21 -51.70 7.66
CA PRO A 60 48.78 -51.68 7.35
C PRO A 60 48.26 -53.12 7.27
N PRO A 61 47.18 -53.48 7.99
CA PRO A 61 46.60 -54.81 7.86
C PRO A 61 46.12 -55.01 6.42
N LYS A 62 46.55 -56.12 5.80
CA LYS A 62 46.23 -56.44 4.39
C LYS A 62 44.73 -56.31 4.16
N ARG A 63 44.31 -55.27 3.42
CA ARG A 63 42.90 -55.04 3.11
C ARG A 63 42.36 -56.30 2.41
N PRO A 64 41.32 -56.97 2.94
CA PRO A 64 40.68 -58.05 2.19
C PRO A 64 40.16 -57.46 0.88
N ALA A 65 40.49 -58.11 -0.24
CA ALA A 65 40.03 -57.68 -1.55
C ALA A 65 38.50 -57.48 -1.53
N PRO A 66 37.96 -56.41 -2.15
CA PRO A 66 36.53 -56.13 -2.12
C PRO A 66 35.77 -57.30 -2.74
N LYS A 67 35.22 -58.16 -1.87
CA LYS A 67 34.56 -59.40 -2.26
C LYS A 67 33.39 -59.04 -3.18
N PRO A 68 33.38 -59.49 -4.45
CA PRO A 68 32.27 -59.17 -5.35
C PRO A 68 30.96 -59.62 -4.70
N ARG A 69 30.10 -58.66 -4.36
CA ARG A 69 28.77 -58.98 -3.87
C ARG A 69 28.02 -59.61 -5.04
N ALA A 70 27.79 -60.92 -4.96
CA ALA A 70 26.88 -61.61 -5.86
C ALA A 70 25.54 -60.86 -5.91
N PRO A 71 24.87 -60.76 -7.08
CA PRO A 71 23.66 -59.94 -7.25
C PRO A 71 22.44 -60.59 -6.58
N ARG A 72 22.40 -60.53 -5.24
CA ARG A 72 21.23 -60.90 -4.43
C ARG A 72 20.23 -59.75 -4.45
N GLY A 73 19.21 -59.87 -5.30
CA GLY A 73 17.94 -59.16 -5.12
C GLY A 73 17.54 -58.19 -6.23
N GLY A 74 17.49 -58.61 -7.50
CA GLY A 74 17.01 -57.79 -8.62
C GLY A 74 15.55 -57.31 -8.53
N ARG A 75 14.79 -57.68 -7.49
CA ARG A 75 13.45 -57.14 -7.18
C ARG A 75 13.47 -56.16 -5.99
N THR A 76 14.22 -56.45 -4.93
CA THR A 76 14.34 -55.56 -3.76
C THR A 76 15.20 -54.34 -4.05
N SER A 77 16.28 -54.47 -4.84
CA SER A 77 17.05 -53.31 -5.30
C SER A 77 16.26 -52.44 -6.29
N ALA A 78 15.43 -53.05 -7.13
CA ALA A 78 14.56 -52.33 -8.06
C ALA A 78 13.43 -51.57 -7.33
N ALA A 79 12.85 -52.16 -6.27
CA ALA A 79 11.88 -51.48 -5.41
C ALA A 79 12.52 -50.27 -4.69
N ALA A 80 13.69 -50.45 -4.06
CA ALA A 80 14.40 -49.35 -3.42
C ALA A 80 14.84 -48.25 -4.40
N ALA A 81 15.25 -48.61 -5.63
CA ALA A 81 15.57 -47.65 -6.67
C ALA A 81 14.35 -46.81 -7.11
N ARG A 82 13.16 -47.42 -7.18
CA ARG A 82 11.90 -46.71 -7.44
C ARG A 82 11.54 -45.78 -6.28
N GLU A 83 11.63 -46.25 -5.04
CA GLU A 83 11.37 -45.41 -3.85
C GLU A 83 12.29 -44.18 -3.78
N ILE A 84 13.56 -44.32 -4.17
CA ILE A 84 14.50 -43.20 -4.31
C ILE A 84 14.08 -42.25 -5.45
N GLN A 85 13.66 -42.78 -6.61
CA GLN A 85 13.16 -41.97 -7.73
C GLN A 85 11.89 -41.19 -7.37
N ASP A 86 10.93 -41.84 -6.72
CA ASP A 86 9.68 -41.23 -6.22
C ASP A 86 9.99 -40.15 -5.16
N SER A 87 10.97 -40.39 -4.29
CA SER A 87 11.44 -39.41 -3.31
C SER A 87 12.07 -38.19 -3.99
N HIS A 88 12.88 -38.38 -5.03
CA HIS A 88 13.42 -37.27 -5.82
C HIS A 88 12.33 -36.49 -6.56
N ALA A 89 11.33 -37.17 -7.14
CA ALA A 89 10.21 -36.52 -7.80
C ALA A 89 9.41 -35.62 -6.83
N ARG A 90 9.11 -36.13 -5.61
CA ARG A 90 8.48 -35.35 -4.54
C ARG A 90 9.34 -34.17 -4.09
N ILE A 91 10.66 -34.33 -4.00
CA ILE A 91 11.57 -33.23 -3.64
C ILE A 91 11.55 -32.14 -4.71
N SER A 92 11.54 -32.48 -6.01
CA SER A 92 11.38 -31.48 -7.08
C SER A 92 10.02 -30.78 -7.01
N GLU A 93 8.92 -31.52 -6.84
CA GLU A 93 7.58 -30.96 -6.71
C GLU A 93 7.46 -29.99 -5.52
N LEU A 94 7.98 -30.39 -4.36
CA LEU A 94 8.04 -29.52 -3.18
C LEU A 94 8.91 -28.28 -3.43
N THR A 95 10.04 -28.42 -4.11
CA THR A 95 10.93 -27.29 -4.47
C THR A 95 10.22 -26.29 -5.39
N ASP A 96 9.51 -26.79 -6.41
CA ASP A 96 8.74 -25.94 -7.33
C ASP A 96 7.54 -25.30 -6.63
N SER A 97 6.88 -25.99 -5.69
CA SER A 97 5.81 -25.42 -4.87
C SER A 97 6.33 -24.28 -3.97
N ILE A 98 7.49 -24.44 -3.34
CA ILE A 98 8.15 -23.41 -2.51
C ILE A 98 8.49 -22.20 -3.38
N ARG A 99 9.04 -22.42 -4.59
CA ARG A 99 9.36 -21.37 -5.54
C ARG A 99 8.12 -20.59 -5.99
N LYS A 100 7.02 -21.29 -6.26
CA LYS A 100 5.73 -20.68 -6.61
C LYS A 100 5.14 -19.88 -5.45
N LEU A 101 5.26 -20.37 -4.21
CA LEU A 101 4.82 -19.66 -3.01
C LEU A 101 5.68 -18.43 -2.70
N ASP A 102 7.00 -18.46 -2.90
CA ASP A 102 7.86 -17.27 -2.74
C ASP A 102 7.50 -16.18 -3.77
N LEU A 103 7.24 -16.56 -5.03
CA LEU A 103 6.75 -15.63 -6.05
C LEU A 103 5.39 -15.02 -5.66
N ALA A 104 4.44 -15.84 -5.21
CA ALA A 104 3.12 -15.35 -4.77
C ALA A 104 3.20 -14.46 -3.52
N LEU A 105 4.12 -14.74 -2.58
CA LEU A 105 4.36 -13.88 -1.40
C LEU A 105 4.98 -12.53 -1.80
N ARG A 106 5.89 -12.51 -2.77
CA ARG A 106 6.46 -11.26 -3.30
C ARG A 106 5.41 -10.42 -4.01
N ASP A 107 4.59 -11.04 -4.85
CA ASP A 107 3.51 -10.38 -5.59
C ASP A 107 2.43 -9.81 -4.66
N SER A 108 2.03 -10.59 -3.64
CA SER A 108 1.12 -10.14 -2.59
C SER A 108 1.70 -8.97 -1.77
N ARG A 109 2.99 -8.97 -1.46
CA ARG A 109 3.67 -7.85 -0.79
C ARG A 109 3.69 -6.59 -1.65
N ALA A 110 4.07 -6.72 -2.93
CA ALA A 110 4.06 -5.60 -3.88
C ALA A 110 2.66 -4.99 -4.04
N SER A 111 1.62 -5.83 -4.10
CA SER A 111 0.22 -5.41 -4.13
C SER A 111 -0.21 -4.68 -2.85
N ASN A 112 0.23 -5.15 -1.67
CA ASN A 112 -0.03 -4.47 -0.40
C ASN A 112 0.65 -3.11 -0.32
N ASP A 113 1.90 -2.99 -0.78
CA ASP A 113 2.63 -1.73 -0.76
C ASP A 113 2.07 -0.72 -1.78
N ALA A 114 1.57 -1.19 -2.93
CA ALA A 114 0.81 -0.36 -3.87
C ALA A 114 -0.51 0.16 -3.27
N LEU A 115 -1.31 -0.70 -2.62
CA LEU A 115 -2.54 -0.29 -1.93
C LEU A 115 -2.27 0.67 -0.77
N ARG A 116 -1.16 0.48 -0.04
CA ARG A 116 -0.72 1.44 1.00
C ARG A 116 -0.40 2.80 0.41
N PHE A 117 0.31 2.85 -0.72
CA PHE A 117 0.62 4.10 -1.42
C PHE A 117 -0.65 4.83 -1.88
N GLU A 118 -1.63 4.12 -2.43
CA GLU A 118 -2.95 4.68 -2.77
C GLU A 118 -3.71 5.19 -1.54
N LEU A 119 -3.69 4.46 -0.43
CA LEU A 119 -4.27 4.92 0.84
C LEU A 119 -3.56 6.17 1.39
N TYR A 120 -2.23 6.28 1.27
CA TYR A 120 -1.51 7.50 1.65
C TYR A 120 -1.90 8.70 0.76
N GLN A 121 -1.98 8.53 -0.56
CA GLN A 121 -2.43 9.59 -1.46
C GLN A 121 -3.86 10.04 -1.16
N THR A 122 -4.78 9.11 -0.96
CA THR A 122 -6.18 9.44 -0.66
C THR A 122 -6.36 10.06 0.73
N GLN A 123 -5.55 9.68 1.72
CA GLN A 123 -5.49 10.36 3.01
C GLN A 123 -4.90 11.77 2.89
N GLN A 124 -3.85 11.96 2.09
CA GLN A 124 -3.28 13.28 1.83
C GLN A 124 -4.29 14.21 1.15
N ALA A 125 -4.94 13.76 0.07
CA ALA A 125 -5.98 14.54 -0.61
C ALA A 125 -7.17 14.89 0.31
N ARG A 126 -7.51 13.99 1.25
CA ARG A 126 -8.50 14.27 2.31
C ARG A 126 -8.00 15.30 3.33
N ALA A 127 -6.72 15.27 3.72
CA ALA A 127 -6.13 16.27 4.61
C ALA A 127 -6.07 17.65 3.94
N GLU A 128 -5.69 17.72 2.66
CA GLU A 128 -5.65 18.95 1.86
C GLU A 128 -7.06 19.57 1.68
N THR A 129 -8.07 18.76 1.36
CA THR A 129 -9.46 19.24 1.27
C THR A 129 -10.04 19.66 2.62
N GLN A 130 -9.72 18.95 3.71
CA GLN A 130 -10.10 19.38 5.06
C GLN A 130 -9.39 20.67 5.50
N ALA A 131 -8.11 20.85 5.13
CA ALA A 131 -7.37 22.09 5.37
C ALA A 131 -7.95 23.27 4.58
N ALA A 132 -8.30 23.07 3.31
CA ALA A 132 -8.97 24.10 2.51
C ALA A 132 -10.34 24.48 3.11
N LEU A 133 -11.15 23.48 3.52
CA LEU A 133 -12.41 23.73 4.20
C LEU A 133 -12.23 24.42 5.55
N SER A 134 -11.19 24.09 6.33
CA SER A 134 -10.93 24.75 7.62
C SER A 134 -10.46 26.19 7.46
N GLN A 135 -9.72 26.52 6.40
CA GLN A 135 -9.36 27.91 6.06
C GLN A 135 -10.59 28.74 5.64
N ILE A 136 -11.51 28.15 4.87
CA ILE A 136 -12.81 28.77 4.55
C ILE A 136 -13.67 28.91 5.81
N GLN A 137 -13.67 27.90 6.70
CA GLN A 137 -14.35 27.92 8.00
C GLN A 137 -13.63 28.70 9.11
N ALA A 138 -12.46 29.30 8.84
CA ALA A 138 -11.82 30.29 9.70
C ALA A 138 -12.29 31.73 9.39
N HIS A 139 -12.80 31.98 8.17
CA HIS A 139 -13.41 33.26 7.80
C HIS A 139 -14.82 33.59 8.36
N PRO A 140 -15.65 32.66 8.92
CA PRO A 140 -16.98 32.99 9.41
C PRO A 140 -16.98 33.42 10.89
N VAL A 141 -15.85 33.51 11.61
CA VAL A 141 -15.87 33.89 13.03
C VAL A 141 -16.33 35.35 13.23
N ALA A 142 -16.12 36.22 12.24
CA ALA A 142 -16.74 37.56 12.18
C ALA A 142 -18.24 37.52 11.83
N SER A 143 -18.73 36.44 11.20
CA SER A 143 -20.10 36.31 10.70
C SER A 143 -20.98 35.33 11.49
N ALA A 144 -20.47 34.47 12.37
CA ALA A 144 -21.27 33.44 13.04
C ALA A 144 -22.34 34.01 13.98
N ARG A 145 -22.06 35.15 14.62
CA ARG A 145 -23.03 35.90 15.44
C ARG A 145 -24.05 36.66 14.58
N THR A 146 -23.65 37.04 13.37
CA THR A 146 -24.51 37.65 12.34
C THR A 146 -25.35 36.61 11.63
N GLY A 147 -24.86 35.37 11.45
CA GLY A 147 -25.49 34.30 10.67
C GLY A 147 -26.83 33.86 11.25
N ARG A 148 -26.92 33.63 12.56
CA ARG A 148 -28.21 33.34 13.21
C ARG A 148 -29.20 34.51 13.11
N ARG A 149 -28.71 35.76 13.07
CA ARG A 149 -29.54 36.96 12.89
C ARG A 149 -29.95 37.15 11.43
N SER A 150 -29.09 36.87 10.46
CA SER A 150 -29.41 36.97 9.03
C SER A 150 -30.34 35.84 8.58
N THR A 151 -30.21 34.61 9.11
CA THR A 151 -31.21 33.56 8.88
C THR A 151 -32.56 33.92 9.47
N LEU A 152 -32.61 34.53 10.66
CA LEU A 152 -33.85 35.03 11.25
C LEU A 152 -34.45 36.19 10.45
N MET A 153 -33.64 37.13 9.98
CA MET A 153 -34.11 38.23 9.11
C MET A 153 -34.59 37.73 7.75
N LEU A 154 -33.94 36.72 7.15
CA LEU A 154 -34.37 36.12 5.90
C LEU A 154 -35.67 35.32 6.07
N ALA A 155 -35.81 34.57 7.16
CA ALA A 155 -37.07 33.90 7.50
C ALA A 155 -38.19 34.91 7.76
N LEU A 156 -37.87 36.05 8.40
CA LEU A 156 -38.82 37.14 8.63
C LEU A 156 -39.26 37.79 7.32
N THR A 157 -38.33 38.14 6.41
CA THR A 157 -38.70 38.76 5.13
C THR A 157 -39.55 37.84 4.27
N ILE A 158 -39.15 36.56 4.12
CA ILE A 158 -39.93 35.54 3.40
C ILE A 158 -41.31 35.35 4.06
N GLY A 159 -41.37 35.28 5.39
CA GLY A 159 -42.62 35.17 6.14
C GLY A 159 -43.55 36.36 5.96
N THR A 160 -43.03 37.59 5.97
CA THR A 160 -43.83 38.80 5.72
C THR A 160 -44.34 38.86 4.28
N LEU A 161 -43.54 38.47 3.29
CA LEU A 161 -43.94 38.44 1.89
C LEU A 161 -45.06 37.41 1.64
N ALA A 162 -44.91 36.20 2.21
CA ALA A 162 -45.94 35.18 2.16
C ALA A 162 -47.23 35.61 2.90
N GLY A 163 -47.10 36.26 4.07
CA GLY A 163 -48.23 36.77 4.85
C GLY A 163 -49.02 37.86 4.12
N ILE A 164 -48.35 38.81 3.47
CA ILE A 164 -49.00 39.86 2.67
C ILE A 164 -49.77 39.23 1.50
N ALA A 165 -49.14 38.29 0.77
CA ALA A 165 -49.80 37.58 -0.34
C ALA A 165 -51.01 36.74 0.12
N MET A 166 -50.94 36.13 1.31
CA MET A 166 -52.05 35.37 1.89
C MET A 166 -53.24 36.29 2.25
N THR A 167 -52.96 37.50 2.75
CA THR A 167 -53.99 38.46 3.18
C THR A 167 -54.78 39.02 1.98
N GLU A 168 -54.10 39.35 0.88
CA GLU A 168 -54.75 39.74 -0.38
C GLU A 168 -55.69 38.62 -0.88
N LEU A 169 -55.23 37.37 -0.87
CA LEU A 169 -56.03 36.22 -1.31
C LEU A 169 -57.33 36.07 -0.50
N PHE A 170 -57.28 36.28 0.82
CA PHE A 170 -58.48 36.26 1.67
C PHE A 170 -59.43 37.44 1.38
N HIS A 171 -58.92 38.66 1.14
CA HIS A 171 -59.79 39.79 0.77
C HIS A 171 -60.47 39.61 -0.60
N THR A 172 -59.85 38.90 -1.55
CA THR A 172 -60.52 38.56 -2.83
C THR A 172 -61.65 37.52 -2.69
N LEU A 173 -61.68 36.74 -1.60
CA LEU A 173 -62.71 35.71 -1.36
C LEU A 173 -63.90 36.24 -0.55
N ASP A 174 -63.69 37.22 0.33
CA ASP A 174 -64.76 37.86 1.13
C ASP A 174 -65.49 38.98 0.34
N SER A 175 -64.89 39.45 -0.76
CA SER A 175 -65.47 40.46 -1.66
C SER A 175 -66.53 39.86 -2.60
N SER A 176 -67.64 39.41 -2.03
CA SER A 176 -68.81 38.94 -2.77
C SER A 176 -69.51 40.10 -3.53
N PRO A 177 -69.88 39.93 -4.82
CA PRO A 177 -70.37 41.02 -5.65
C PRO A 177 -71.84 41.38 -5.37
N ALA A 178 -72.09 42.55 -4.79
CA ALA A 178 -73.44 43.09 -4.63
C ALA A 178 -73.50 44.58 -4.99
N GLN A 179 -74.52 44.94 -5.79
CA GLN A 179 -74.87 46.31 -6.24
C GLN A 179 -73.84 46.93 -7.22
N ALA A 180 -74.02 46.92 -8.54
CA ALA A 180 -75.19 47.13 -9.40
C ALA A 180 -75.76 48.57 -9.40
N SER A 181 -76.03 49.06 -10.61
CA SER A 181 -76.70 50.34 -10.98
C SER A 181 -76.12 51.67 -10.46
N ALA A 182 -75.46 52.44 -11.34
CA ALA A 182 -76.08 53.63 -11.96
C ALA A 182 -75.16 54.38 -12.95
N SER A 183 -75.65 54.48 -14.18
CA SER A 183 -75.55 55.56 -15.18
C SER A 183 -74.72 56.84 -14.87
N TYR A 184 -73.79 57.14 -15.80
CA TYR A 184 -73.17 58.44 -16.14
C TYR A 184 -74.15 59.64 -16.24
N PRO A 185 -73.72 60.95 -16.23
CA PRO A 185 -72.50 61.44 -16.93
C PRO A 185 -71.73 62.71 -16.45
N ALA A 186 -70.49 62.80 -16.95
CA ALA A 186 -69.76 63.93 -17.56
C ALA A 186 -69.56 65.34 -16.90
N LEU A 187 -68.38 65.92 -17.24
CA LEU A 187 -67.95 67.35 -17.13
C LEU A 187 -67.68 67.84 -15.69
N GLN A 188 -66.64 68.65 -15.39
CA GLN A 188 -66.29 69.92 -16.04
C GLN A 188 -64.92 70.49 -15.56
N ARG A 189 -64.20 71.19 -16.46
CA ARG A 189 -63.18 72.28 -16.33
C ARG A 189 -62.37 72.47 -15.01
N GLN A 190 -61.04 72.52 -15.00
CA GLN A 190 -60.11 73.49 -15.66
C GLN A 190 -59.97 74.87 -14.97
N SER A 191 -58.93 75.04 -14.14
CA SER A 191 -58.11 76.27 -13.94
C SER A 191 -56.78 75.86 -13.25
N ARG A 192 -55.56 76.26 -13.69
CA ARG A 192 -54.91 77.60 -13.61
C ARG A 192 -54.55 77.94 -12.15
N ALA A 193 -53.31 78.25 -11.72
CA ALA A 193 -51.98 78.49 -12.34
C ALA A 193 -50.87 77.86 -11.42
N GLN A 194 -49.55 78.07 -11.48
CA GLN A 194 -48.73 79.13 -12.08
C GLN A 194 -47.25 78.67 -12.24
N LEU A 195 -46.59 79.10 -13.32
CA LEU A 195 -45.14 79.02 -13.57
C LEU A 195 -44.48 80.33 -13.04
N PRO A 196 -43.16 80.36 -12.74
CA PRO A 196 -42.16 80.56 -13.81
C PRO A 196 -40.83 79.79 -13.65
N ALA A 197 -40.01 79.86 -14.70
CA ALA A 197 -38.70 79.21 -14.94
C ALA A 197 -37.66 80.28 -15.38
N PRO A 198 -36.51 79.98 -16.05
CA PRO A 198 -35.72 78.74 -16.11
C PRO A 198 -34.34 78.95 -15.41
N PRO A 199 -33.14 79.25 -15.99
CA PRO A 199 -32.65 79.31 -17.38
C PRO A 199 -31.56 78.28 -17.77
N PHE A 200 -31.75 77.68 -18.95
CA PHE A 200 -30.79 77.19 -19.98
C PHE A 200 -29.30 76.86 -19.69
N SER A 201 -28.90 75.66 -20.15
CA SER A 201 -27.76 75.35 -21.06
C SER A 201 -27.83 73.83 -21.35
N GLN A 202 -28.37 73.31 -22.46
CA GLN A 202 -27.92 73.40 -23.85
C GLN A 202 -26.40 73.36 -24.03
N ASN A 203 -25.87 72.21 -24.44
CA ASN A 203 -24.73 72.19 -25.36
C ASN A 203 -24.84 71.01 -26.34
N GLN A 204 -24.35 71.21 -27.56
CA GLN A 204 -24.59 70.35 -28.72
C GLN A 204 -23.28 70.06 -29.47
N ILE A 205 -23.23 68.93 -30.18
CA ILE A 205 -22.41 68.67 -31.38
C ILE A 205 -20.87 68.72 -31.24
N SER A 206 -20.23 67.58 -31.55
CA SER A 206 -19.00 67.37 -32.38
C SER A 206 -18.28 66.10 -31.89
N GLY A 207 -17.85 65.14 -32.71
CA GLY A 207 -17.96 64.93 -34.15
C GLY A 207 -16.95 63.87 -34.64
N ILE A 208 -16.95 63.59 -35.95
CA ILE A 208 -15.84 63.02 -36.77
C ILE A 208 -15.75 61.48 -36.91
N LEU A 209 -16.04 61.07 -38.15
CA LEU A 209 -15.79 59.83 -38.94
C LEU A 209 -14.27 59.60 -39.23
N PRO A 210 -13.83 58.71 -40.16
CA PRO A 210 -14.21 57.33 -40.49
C PRO A 210 -12.97 56.41 -40.69
N SER A 211 -13.17 55.15 -41.09
CA SER A 211 -12.44 54.49 -42.20
C SER A 211 -13.25 53.30 -42.70
#